data_AF-A0A7Y1ZD43-F1
#
_entry.id   AF-A0A7Y1ZD43-F1
#
_cell.length_a   1.000
_cell.length_b   1.000
_cell.length_c   1.000
_cell.angle_alpha   90.00
_cell.angle_beta   90.00
_cell.angle_gamma   90.00
#
_symmetry.space_group_name_H-M   'P 1'
#
loop_
_entity.id
_entity.type
_entity.pdbx_description
1 polymer ?
#
loop_
_entity_poly.entity_id
_entity_poly.type
_entity_poly.pdbx_seq_one_letter_code
_entity_poly.pdbx_strand_id
1 'polypeptide(L)'
;MNFSVKSQTETTEAVEVSILTIGPGANLYDKFGHSAFRVADKNNGVDYVFNYGTYDFNTPNFYTKFAQGKLLYSLSVETFDNFYARYVAENRWVKEQKLNLTVDQEIEVFNFLKNNSLPENRKYKYDFFYDNCATKMRDVLVEVLGTKIKYQDSLPFEPKSFRELIQQNVYYNSWGSLGMDVGIGAVTDVT
;
A
#
# COMPACT_ATOMS: atom_id res chain seq x y z
N MET A 1 1.66 14.00 -55.54
CA MET A 1 0.81 14.06 -54.33
C MET A 1 1.58 13.37 -53.22
N ASN A 2 2.09 14.14 -52.25
CA ASN A 2 2.88 13.59 -51.14
C ASN A 2 1.93 13.08 -50.07
N PHE A 3 1.91 11.75 -49.87
CA PHE A 3 1.27 11.17 -48.71
C PHE A 3 2.17 11.42 -47.49
N SER A 4 1.80 12.42 -46.71
CA SER A 4 2.34 12.61 -45.37
C SER A 4 1.73 11.52 -44.48
N VAL A 5 2.54 10.53 -44.13
CA VAL A 5 2.20 9.59 -43.06
C VAL A 5 2.26 10.38 -41.76
N LYS A 6 1.10 10.84 -41.29
CA LYS A 6 0.96 11.19 -39.89
C LYS A 6 1.18 9.92 -39.11
N SER A 7 2.32 9.81 -38.43
CA SER A 7 2.51 8.88 -37.32
C SER A 7 1.44 9.23 -36.29
N GLN A 8 0.32 8.53 -36.38
CA GLN A 8 -0.63 8.46 -35.30
C GLN A 8 0.08 7.59 -34.27
N THR A 9 0.69 8.24 -33.28
CA THR A 9 0.98 7.56 -32.02
C THR A 9 -0.38 7.14 -31.47
N GLU A 10 -0.83 5.95 -31.88
CA GLU A 10 -1.82 5.18 -31.13
C GLU A 10 -1.20 5.06 -29.74
N THR A 11 -1.65 5.93 -28.85
CA THR A 11 -1.56 5.70 -27.43
C THR A 11 -2.40 4.46 -27.25
N THR A 12 -1.77 3.28 -27.24
CA THR A 12 -2.39 2.09 -26.68
C THR A 12 -2.87 2.53 -25.31
N GLU A 13 -4.19 2.70 -25.16
CA GLU A 13 -4.79 3.19 -23.94
C GLU A 13 -4.43 2.17 -22.85
N ALA A 14 -3.41 2.48 -22.07
CA ALA A 14 -2.65 1.49 -21.34
C ALA A 14 -3.24 1.26 -19.96
N VAL A 15 -3.04 0.04 -19.44
CA VAL A 15 -3.09 -0.24 -18.01
C VAL A 15 -2.19 0.77 -17.31
N GLU A 16 -2.71 1.47 -16.31
CA GLU A 16 -1.96 2.44 -15.50
C GLU A 16 -1.93 1.93 -14.06
N VAL A 17 -0.72 1.77 -13.50
CA VAL A 17 -0.56 1.43 -12.08
C VAL A 17 -0.11 2.66 -11.30
N SER A 18 -0.83 2.92 -10.21
CA SER A 18 -0.55 4.01 -9.30
C SER A 18 -0.43 3.52 -7.86
N ILE A 19 0.30 4.25 -7.04
CA ILE A 19 0.25 4.11 -5.58
C ILE A 19 -0.72 5.16 -5.04
N LEU A 20 -1.67 4.70 -4.24
CA LEU A 20 -2.55 5.54 -3.44
C LEU A 20 -1.97 5.67 -2.03
N THR A 21 -1.83 6.90 -1.56
CA THR A 21 -1.43 7.23 -0.19
C THR A 21 -2.58 7.93 0.51
N ILE A 22 -2.94 7.42 1.68
CA ILE A 22 -4.09 7.87 2.46
C ILE A 22 -3.56 8.53 3.72
N GLY A 23 -4.10 9.71 4.03
CA GLY A 23 -3.73 10.47 5.22
C GLY A 23 -4.04 9.74 6.54
N PRO A 24 -3.40 10.16 7.64
CA PRO A 24 -3.73 9.69 8.99
C PRO A 24 -5.22 9.78 9.32
N GLY A 25 -5.73 8.80 10.06
CA GLY A 25 -7.08 8.81 10.62
C GLY A 25 -7.12 9.25 12.08
N ALA A 26 -8.32 9.22 12.66
CA ALA A 26 -8.57 9.66 14.03
C ALA A 26 -8.21 8.60 15.09
N ASN A 27 -8.22 7.33 14.71
CA ASN A 27 -8.05 6.19 15.62
C ASN A 27 -6.59 5.73 15.67
N LEU A 28 -6.26 4.86 16.62
CA LEU A 28 -4.90 4.35 16.76
C LEU A 28 -4.49 3.46 15.57
N TYR A 29 -5.43 2.65 15.06
CA TYR A 29 -5.16 1.68 13.99
C TYR A 29 -5.02 2.32 12.60
N ASP A 30 -5.46 3.57 12.42
CA ASP A 30 -5.36 4.32 11.16
C ASP A 30 -4.46 5.56 11.28
N LYS A 31 -3.76 5.72 12.41
CA LYS A 31 -2.97 6.91 12.77
C LYS A 31 -1.78 7.18 11.85
N PHE A 32 -1.28 6.15 11.18
CA PHE A 32 -0.08 6.24 10.32
C PHE A 32 -0.42 6.40 8.84
N GLY A 33 -1.70 6.50 8.51
CA GLY A 33 -2.16 6.49 7.12
C GLY A 33 -2.28 5.08 6.56
N HIS A 34 -2.33 4.98 5.23
CA HIS A 34 -2.43 3.71 4.52
C HIS A 34 -1.90 3.83 3.09
N SER A 35 -1.52 2.72 2.48
CA SER A 35 -1.11 2.67 1.08
C SER A 35 -1.74 1.50 0.34
N ALA A 36 -2.03 1.69 -0.95
CA ALA A 36 -2.59 0.65 -1.82
C ALA A 36 -2.16 0.87 -3.28
N PHE A 37 -2.19 -0.18 -4.09
CA PHE A 37 -2.04 -0.04 -5.54
C PHE A 37 -3.40 0.24 -6.17
N ARG A 38 -3.47 1.18 -7.11
CA ARG A 38 -4.60 1.32 -8.04
C ARG A 38 -4.15 0.82 -9.41
N VAL A 39 -5.01 0.07 -10.08
CA VAL A 39 -4.82 -0.31 -11.48
C VAL A 39 -6.05 0.12 -12.27
N ALA A 40 -5.83 1.03 -13.22
CA ALA A 40 -6.86 1.52 -14.12
C ALA A 40 -6.58 1.04 -15.55
N ASP A 41 -7.55 0.37 -16.16
CA ASP A 41 -7.53 -0.06 -17.55
C ASP A 41 -8.83 0.39 -18.21
N LYS A 42 -8.71 1.49 -18.97
CA LYS A 42 -9.83 2.18 -19.60
C LYS A 42 -10.50 1.33 -20.70
N ASN A 43 -9.75 0.47 -21.38
CA ASN A 43 -10.30 -0.35 -22.46
C ASN A 43 -11.27 -1.40 -21.93
N ASN A 44 -10.99 -1.93 -20.74
CA ASN A 44 -11.75 -3.01 -20.14
C ASN A 44 -12.69 -2.54 -19.02
N GLY A 45 -12.79 -1.22 -18.79
CA GLY A 45 -13.60 -0.64 -17.72
C GLY A 45 -13.15 -1.09 -16.33
N VAL A 46 -11.86 -1.36 -16.17
CA VAL A 46 -11.26 -1.82 -14.92
C VAL A 46 -10.69 -0.61 -14.17
N ASP A 47 -11.07 -0.47 -12.90
CA ASP A 47 -10.48 0.52 -11.99
C ASP A 47 -10.50 -0.05 -10.57
N TYR A 48 -9.47 -0.83 -10.25
CA TYR A 48 -9.39 -1.60 -9.01
C TYR A 48 -8.29 -1.08 -8.10
N VAL A 49 -8.55 -1.21 -6.80
CA VAL A 49 -7.58 -0.96 -5.75
C VAL A 49 -7.22 -2.28 -5.09
N PHE A 50 -5.93 -2.62 -5.15
CA PHE A 50 -5.29 -3.75 -4.50
C PHE A 50 -4.78 -3.29 -3.13
N ASN A 51 -5.56 -3.62 -2.11
CA ASN A 51 -5.41 -3.11 -0.75
C ASN A 51 -4.81 -4.19 0.17
N TYR A 52 -3.49 -4.12 0.36
CA TYR A 52 -2.75 -4.92 1.34
C TYR A 52 -2.99 -4.38 2.75
N GLY A 53 -3.12 -5.28 3.73
CA GLY A 53 -3.29 -4.89 5.14
C GLY A 53 -4.72 -4.97 5.63
N THR A 54 -5.60 -5.63 4.88
CA THR A 54 -6.95 -5.98 5.36
C THR A 54 -6.91 -7.23 6.23
N TYR A 55 -7.90 -7.41 7.09
CA TYR A 55 -7.98 -8.56 7.98
C TYR A 55 -9.44 -8.95 8.21
N ASP A 56 -9.65 -10.22 8.59
CA ASP A 56 -10.99 -10.76 8.86
C ASP A 56 -11.31 -10.65 10.35
N PHE A 57 -12.23 -9.73 10.69
CA PHE A 57 -12.74 -9.55 12.05
C PHE A 57 -13.47 -10.79 12.61
N ASN A 58 -13.94 -11.69 11.74
CA ASN A 58 -14.60 -12.93 12.18
C ASN A 58 -13.60 -14.04 12.54
N THR A 59 -12.29 -13.76 12.50
CA THR A 59 -11.26 -14.72 12.90
C THR A 59 -11.50 -15.19 14.34
N PRO A 60 -11.62 -16.51 14.61
CA PRO A 60 -11.78 -17.01 15.97
C PRO A 60 -10.64 -16.56 16.88
N ASN A 61 -10.97 -16.06 18.07
CA ASN A 61 -10.05 -15.45 19.04
C ASN A 61 -9.29 -14.24 18.50
N PHE A 62 -9.97 -13.40 17.70
CA PHE A 62 -9.39 -12.22 17.03
C PHE A 62 -8.47 -11.39 17.94
N TYR A 63 -8.98 -10.88 19.07
CA TYR A 63 -8.20 -10.01 19.97
C TYR A 63 -6.98 -10.71 20.57
N THR A 64 -7.09 -12.00 20.88
CA THR A 64 -5.95 -12.79 21.39
C THR A 64 -4.89 -12.97 20.31
N LYS A 65 -5.28 -13.28 19.07
CA LYS A 65 -4.34 -13.41 17.94
C LYS A 65 -3.72 -12.08 17.55
N PHE A 66 -4.50 -11.00 17.61
CA PHE A 66 -4.04 -9.63 17.39
C PHE A 66 -2.94 -9.27 18.40
N ALA A 67 -3.21 -9.44 19.71
CA ALA A 67 -2.26 -9.15 20.77
C ALA A 67 -0.98 -10.01 20.70
N GLN A 68 -1.05 -11.20 20.08
CA GLN A 68 0.09 -12.09 19.89
C GLN A 68 0.82 -11.88 18.54
N GLY A 69 0.38 -10.96 17.68
CA GLY A 69 0.95 -10.77 16.34
C GLY A 69 0.71 -11.96 15.39
N LYS A 70 -0.34 -12.76 15.62
CA LYS A 70 -0.64 -14.00 14.88
C LYS A 70 -1.79 -13.89 13.88
N LEU A 71 -2.30 -12.68 13.63
CA LEU A 71 -3.33 -12.48 12.62
C LEU A 71 -2.70 -12.57 11.22
N LEU A 72 -3.37 -13.32 10.34
CA LEU A 72 -3.07 -13.27 8.92
C LEU A 72 -3.80 -12.07 8.33
N TYR A 73 -3.04 -11.25 7.62
CA TYR A 73 -3.58 -10.16 6.84
C TYR A 73 -3.75 -10.62 5.41
N SER A 74 -4.58 -9.91 4.67
CA SER A 74 -4.91 -10.22 3.31
C SER A 74 -4.77 -9.03 2.39
N LEU A 75 -4.44 -9.34 1.14
CA LEU A 75 -4.78 -8.49 0.02
C LEU A 75 -6.28 -8.59 -0.26
N SER A 76 -6.94 -7.44 -0.29
CA SER A 76 -8.32 -7.29 -0.76
C SER A 76 -8.35 -6.49 -2.06
N VAL A 77 -9.42 -6.67 -2.83
CA VAL A 77 -9.64 -5.93 -4.08
C VAL A 77 -11.01 -5.28 -4.01
N GLU A 78 -11.07 -3.98 -4.28
CA GLU A 78 -12.30 -3.22 -4.40
C GLU A 78 -12.20 -2.23 -5.57
N THR A 79 -13.32 -1.64 -5.99
CA THR A 79 -13.32 -0.58 -7.01
C THR A 79 -12.75 0.72 -6.43
N PHE A 80 -12.06 1.51 -7.26
CA PHE A 80 -11.53 2.81 -6.83
C PHE A 80 -12.59 3.75 -6.24
N ASP A 81 -13.79 3.81 -6.82
CA ASP A 81 -14.86 4.67 -6.32
C ASP A 81 -15.27 4.34 -4.88
N ASN A 82 -15.46 3.06 -4.57
CA ASN A 82 -15.76 2.60 -3.20
C ASN A 82 -14.61 2.90 -2.23
N PHE A 83 -13.37 2.63 -2.66
CA PHE A 83 -12.18 2.92 -1.87
C PHE A 83 -12.10 4.41 -1.54
N TYR A 84 -12.21 5.27 -2.56
CA TYR A 84 -12.13 6.72 -2.44
C TYR A 84 -13.26 7.28 -1.57
N ALA A 85 -14.51 6.89 -1.85
CA ALA A 85 -15.68 7.35 -1.09
C ALA A 85 -15.57 7.04 0.41
N ARG A 86 -15.03 5.86 0.76
CA ARG A 86 -14.78 5.47 2.16
C ARG A 86 -13.85 6.45 2.87
N TYR A 87 -12.70 6.76 2.28
CA TYR A 87 -11.73 7.67 2.92
C TYR A 87 -12.18 9.13 2.92
N VAL A 88 -12.95 9.56 1.91
CA VAL A 88 -13.60 10.88 1.93
C VAL A 88 -14.60 10.99 3.08
N ALA A 89 -15.42 9.95 3.30
CA ALA A 89 -16.36 9.92 4.42
C ALA A 89 -15.66 9.92 5.80
N GLU A 90 -14.45 9.39 5.87
CA GLU A 90 -13.57 9.45 7.05
C GLU A 90 -12.88 10.83 7.24
N ASN A 91 -13.12 11.81 6.36
CA ASN A 91 -12.41 13.10 6.29
C ASN A 91 -10.89 12.95 6.11
N ARG A 92 -10.47 11.95 5.33
CA ARG A 92 -9.06 11.68 5.04
C ARG A 92 -8.74 12.04 3.60
N TRP A 93 -7.56 12.62 3.39
CA TRP A 93 -7.08 12.89 2.04
C TRP A 93 -6.55 11.61 1.39
N VAL A 94 -6.69 11.52 0.06
CA VAL A 94 -6.11 10.47 -0.77
C VAL A 94 -5.26 11.14 -1.84
N LYS A 95 -3.99 10.74 -1.95
CA LYS A 95 -3.06 11.19 -2.99
C LYS A 95 -2.73 10.02 -3.89
N GLU A 96 -2.72 10.28 -5.19
CA GLU A 96 -2.34 9.30 -6.20
C GLU A 96 -0.97 9.66 -6.78
N GLN A 97 -0.09 8.67 -6.83
CA GLN A 97 1.19 8.74 -7.52
C GLN A 97 1.19 7.72 -8.65
N LYS A 98 1.05 8.21 -9.88
CA LYS A 98 1.22 7.39 -11.09
C LYS A 98 2.66 6.94 -11.21
N LEU A 99 2.87 5.65 -11.41
CA LEU A 99 4.20 5.11 -11.59
C LEU A 99 4.67 5.37 -13.02
N ASN A 100 5.94 5.68 -13.19
CA ASN A 100 6.54 5.89 -14.50
C ASN A 100 7.02 4.55 -15.08
N LEU A 101 6.08 3.69 -15.44
CA LEU A 101 6.32 2.34 -15.96
C LEU A 101 6.04 2.26 -17.47
N THR A 102 6.72 1.36 -18.17
CA THR A 102 6.34 1.01 -19.55
C THR A 102 5.08 0.16 -19.54
N VAL A 103 4.35 0.11 -20.66
CA VAL A 103 3.14 -0.70 -20.80
C VAL A 103 3.37 -2.17 -20.40
N ASP A 104 4.49 -2.76 -20.80
CA ASP A 104 4.82 -4.14 -20.43
C ASP A 104 5.02 -4.28 -18.91
N GLN A 105 5.66 -3.31 -18.27
CA GLN A 105 5.86 -3.31 -16.81
C GLN A 105 4.52 -3.13 -16.06
N GLU A 106 3.63 -2.29 -16.56
CA GLU A 106 2.28 -2.12 -16.01
C GLU A 106 1.49 -3.44 -16.04
N ILE A 107 1.59 -4.17 -17.16
CA ILE A 107 0.98 -5.49 -17.33
C ILE A 107 1.64 -6.52 -16.40
N GLU A 108 2.97 -6.53 -16.27
CA GLU A 108 3.69 -7.40 -15.33
C GLU A 108 3.19 -7.19 -13.89
N VAL A 109 3.11 -5.93 -13.44
CA VAL A 109 2.65 -5.58 -12.09
C VAL A 109 1.18 -5.95 -11.90
N PHE A 110 0.31 -5.64 -12.88
CA PHE A 110 -1.10 -5.98 -12.79
C PHE A 110 -1.33 -7.50 -12.69
N ASN A 111 -0.63 -8.29 -13.50
CA ASN A 111 -0.72 -9.75 -13.44
C ASN A 111 -0.24 -10.30 -12.10
N PHE A 112 0.84 -9.74 -11.54
CA PHE A 112 1.30 -10.11 -10.21
C PHE A 112 0.24 -9.82 -9.14
N LEU A 113 -0.34 -8.62 -9.15
CA LEU A 113 -1.39 -8.21 -8.20
C LEU A 113 -2.64 -9.09 -8.32
N LYS A 114 -3.06 -9.43 -9.54
CA LYS A 114 -4.15 -10.39 -9.79
C LYS A 114 -3.83 -11.77 -9.20
N ASN A 115 -2.63 -12.29 -9.46
CA ASN A 115 -2.21 -13.57 -8.90
C ASN A 115 -2.18 -13.54 -7.36
N ASN A 116 -1.67 -12.47 -6.77
CA ASN A 116 -1.68 -12.26 -5.32
C ASN A 116 -3.10 -12.18 -4.76
N SER A 117 -4.08 -11.68 -5.51
CA SER A 117 -5.47 -11.56 -5.04
C SER A 117 -6.20 -12.90 -4.92
N LEU A 118 -5.66 -13.97 -5.49
CA LEU A 118 -6.24 -15.31 -5.41
C LEU A 118 -6.33 -15.81 -3.96
N PRO A 119 -7.37 -16.58 -3.59
CA PRO A 119 -7.58 -17.05 -2.22
C PRO A 119 -6.38 -17.74 -1.56
N GLU A 120 -5.60 -18.47 -2.36
CA GLU A 120 -4.39 -19.20 -1.97
C GLU A 120 -3.17 -18.30 -1.74
N ASN A 121 -3.11 -17.14 -2.40
CA ASN A 121 -1.94 -16.25 -2.40
C ASN A 121 -2.15 -14.97 -1.56
N ARG A 122 -3.40 -14.59 -1.32
CA ARG A 122 -3.72 -13.28 -0.73
C ARG A 122 -3.33 -13.12 0.72
N LYS A 123 -3.11 -14.22 1.46
CA LYS A 123 -2.83 -14.19 2.90
C LYS A 123 -1.33 -14.09 3.16
N TYR A 124 -0.94 -13.20 4.07
CA TYR A 124 0.45 -13.04 4.50
C TYR A 124 0.52 -12.75 6.01
N LYS A 125 1.70 -12.97 6.59
CA LYS A 125 1.97 -12.63 7.99
C LYS A 125 2.33 -11.15 8.04
N TYR A 126 1.49 -10.36 8.68
CA TYR A 126 1.75 -8.95 8.84
C TYR A 126 2.79 -8.71 9.93
N ASP A 127 3.76 -7.87 9.61
CA ASP A 127 4.69 -7.30 10.57
C ASP A 127 4.55 -5.78 10.49
N PHE A 128 4.28 -5.15 11.65
CA PHE A 128 4.03 -3.72 11.71
C PHE A 128 5.18 -2.88 11.16
N PHE A 129 6.42 -3.35 11.27
CA PHE A 129 7.60 -2.64 10.80
C PHE A 129 8.11 -3.16 9.46
N TYR A 130 8.03 -4.46 9.23
CA TYR A 130 8.76 -5.11 8.13
C TYR A 130 7.87 -5.70 7.02
N ASP A 131 6.58 -5.93 7.26
CA ASP A 131 5.67 -6.50 6.26
C ASP A 131 4.25 -5.93 6.42
N ASN A 132 4.07 -4.69 5.92
CA ASN A 132 2.86 -3.88 6.04
C ASN A 132 2.45 -3.25 4.70
N CYS A 133 1.37 -2.47 4.71
CA CYS A 133 0.84 -1.83 3.50
C CYS A 133 1.86 -0.91 2.80
N ALA A 134 2.76 -0.25 3.54
CA ALA A 134 3.79 0.60 2.96
C ALA A 134 4.95 -0.21 2.38
N THR A 135 5.43 -1.25 3.07
CA THR A 135 6.52 -2.10 2.53
C THR A 135 6.06 -2.88 1.31
N LYS A 136 4.81 -3.36 1.28
CA LYS A 136 4.22 -4.05 0.12
C LYS A 136 4.28 -3.22 -1.16
N MET A 137 4.16 -1.89 -1.09
CA MET A 137 4.28 -1.04 -2.28
C MET A 137 5.68 -1.17 -2.91
N ARG A 138 6.72 -1.14 -2.08
CA ARG A 138 8.10 -1.35 -2.53
C ARG A 138 8.33 -2.79 -2.96
N ASP A 139 7.94 -3.75 -2.12
CA ASP A 139 8.31 -5.15 -2.27
C ASP A 139 7.69 -5.79 -3.51
N VAL A 140 6.42 -5.46 -3.83
CA VAL A 140 5.78 -5.91 -5.08
C VAL A 140 6.54 -5.39 -6.30
N LEU A 141 6.90 -4.11 -6.30
CA LEU A 141 7.62 -3.52 -7.42
C LEU A 141 9.01 -4.17 -7.56
N VAL A 142 9.74 -4.38 -6.47
CA VAL A 142 11.05 -5.05 -6.49
C VAL A 142 10.94 -6.50 -6.98
N GLU A 143 9.93 -7.24 -6.54
CA GLU A 143 9.70 -8.63 -6.97
C GLU A 143 9.42 -8.71 -8.47
N VAL A 144 8.59 -7.82 -8.99
CA VAL A 144 8.15 -7.84 -10.40
C VAL A 144 9.23 -7.28 -11.33
N LEU A 145 9.84 -6.16 -10.96
CA LEU A 145 10.69 -5.38 -11.84
C LEU A 145 12.19 -5.61 -11.58
N GLY A 146 12.55 -6.13 -10.40
CA GLY A 146 13.94 -6.41 -10.01
C GLY A 146 14.84 -5.20 -10.17
N THR A 147 15.94 -5.37 -10.92
CA THR A 147 16.94 -4.33 -11.19
C THR A 147 16.48 -3.25 -12.15
N LYS A 148 15.27 -3.36 -12.74
CA LYS A 148 14.69 -2.33 -13.61
C LYS A 148 14.27 -1.08 -12.82
N ILE A 149 14.03 -1.21 -11.51
CA ILE A 149 13.72 -0.07 -10.63
C ILE A 149 14.99 0.71 -10.31
N LYS A 150 14.92 2.02 -10.51
CA LYS A 150 15.97 2.95 -10.12
C LYS A 150 15.42 3.90 -9.07
N TYR A 151 16.00 3.84 -7.88
CA TYR A 151 15.75 4.82 -6.83
C TYR A 151 16.55 6.08 -7.14
N GLN A 152 15.91 7.23 -7.01
CA GLN A 152 16.63 8.50 -7.03
C GLN A 152 17.14 8.78 -5.61
N ASP A 153 18.45 8.84 -5.43
CA ASP A 153 19.05 9.28 -4.18
C ASP A 153 18.73 10.76 -3.97
N SER A 154 17.65 11.08 -3.25
CA SER A 154 17.27 12.47 -3.05
C SER A 154 16.25 12.72 -1.95
N LEU A 155 16.52 12.25 -0.74
CA LEU A 155 16.04 12.93 0.48
C LEU A 155 17.13 12.80 1.56
N PRO A 156 17.37 13.85 2.37
CA PRO A 156 18.22 13.71 3.55
C PRO A 156 17.62 12.61 4.45
N PHE A 157 18.37 11.52 4.62
CA PHE A 157 18.00 10.45 5.52
C PHE A 157 18.57 10.77 6.90
N GLU A 158 17.69 11.07 7.85
CA GLU A 158 18.07 11.08 9.25
C GLU A 158 17.66 9.74 9.87
N PRO A 159 18.62 8.94 10.36
CA PRO A 159 18.30 7.67 11.01
C PRO A 159 17.45 7.96 12.25
N LYS A 160 16.31 7.29 12.32
CA LYS A 160 15.38 7.35 13.44
C LYS A 160 14.99 5.94 13.81
N SER A 161 14.91 5.70 15.11
CA SER A 161 14.33 4.48 15.65
C SER A 161 12.83 4.40 15.32
N PHE A 162 12.29 3.19 15.36
CA PHE A 162 10.84 3.02 15.18
C PHE A 162 10.03 3.80 16.23
N ARG A 163 10.53 3.92 17.47
CA ARG A 163 9.88 4.71 18.52
C ARG A 163 9.78 6.19 18.13
N GLU A 164 10.86 6.76 17.62
CA GLU A 164 10.88 8.16 17.16
C GLU A 164 9.94 8.39 15.97
N LEU A 165 9.77 7.41 15.10
CA LEU A 165 8.81 7.45 13.98
C LEU A 165 7.35 7.33 14.48
N ILE A 166 7.10 6.45 15.45
CA ILE A 166 5.78 6.29 16.06
C ILE A 166 5.35 7.58 16.76
N GLN A 167 6.24 8.17 17.57
CA GLN A 167 5.96 9.36 18.37
C GLN A 167 5.71 10.64 17.54
N GLN A 168 6.07 10.64 16.26
CA GLN A 168 5.69 11.72 15.34
C GLN A 168 4.20 11.71 14.99
N ASN A 169 3.52 10.56 15.15
CA ASN A 169 2.11 10.37 14.77
C ASN A 169 1.21 10.04 15.98
N VAL A 170 1.79 9.49 17.04
CA VAL A 170 1.10 9.15 18.29
C VAL A 170 1.66 10.01 19.42
N TYR A 171 0.82 10.89 19.97
CA TYR A 171 1.27 11.85 20.99
C TYR A 171 1.82 11.14 22.24
N TYR A 172 2.97 11.62 22.70
CA TYR A 172 3.61 11.19 23.93
C TYR A 172 2.67 11.36 25.14
N ASN A 173 2.61 10.39 26.06
CA ASN A 173 1.65 10.33 27.18
C ASN A 173 0.17 10.09 26.81
N SER A 174 -0.15 9.71 25.57
CA SER A 174 -1.48 9.17 25.26
C SER A 174 -1.60 7.70 25.68
N TRP A 175 -2.83 7.23 25.95
CA TRP A 175 -3.10 5.80 26.14
C TRP A 175 -2.65 4.94 24.95
N GLY A 176 -2.67 5.51 23.73
CA GLY A 176 -2.16 4.87 22.53
C GLY A 176 -0.64 4.69 22.56
N SER A 177 0.11 5.73 22.93
CA SER A 177 1.57 5.64 23.09
C SER A 177 1.92 4.61 24.15
N LEU A 178 1.28 4.68 25.33
CA LEU A 178 1.53 3.72 26.41
C LEU A 178 1.25 2.28 25.97
N GLY A 179 0.13 2.05 25.28
CA GLY A 179 -0.24 0.73 24.77
C GLY A 179 0.78 0.18 23.77
N MET A 180 1.30 1.03 22.88
CA MET A 180 2.36 0.65 21.95
C MET A 180 3.68 0.39 22.69
N ASP A 181 4.11 1.29 23.57
CA ASP A 181 5.36 1.13 24.33
C ASP A 181 5.36 -0.17 25.16
N VAL A 182 4.21 -0.56 25.74
CA VAL A 182 4.07 -1.83 26.45
C VAL A 182 4.00 -3.02 25.49
N GLY A 183 3.27 -2.89 24.38
CA GLY A 183 2.98 -4.01 23.47
C GLY A 183 4.14 -4.39 22.55
N ILE A 184 4.88 -3.42 22.03
CA ILE A 184 6.01 -3.62 21.11
C ILE A 184 7.37 -3.31 21.77
N GLY A 185 7.41 -2.54 22.86
CA GLY A 185 8.57 -2.52 23.78
C GLY A 185 9.90 -2.18 23.13
N ALA A 186 10.96 -2.88 23.58
CA ALA A 186 12.34 -2.57 23.20
C ALA A 186 12.67 -2.82 21.72
N VAL A 187 11.85 -3.57 20.97
CA VAL A 187 12.09 -3.77 19.53
C VAL A 187 11.94 -2.48 18.73
N THR A 188 11.32 -1.44 19.33
CA THR A 188 11.16 -0.13 18.69
C THR A 188 12.38 0.77 18.80
N ASP A 189 13.38 0.40 19.61
CA ASP A 189 14.52 1.25 19.95
C ASP A 189 15.75 0.98 19.06
N VAL A 190 15.60 0.11 18.05
CA VAL A 190 16.63 -0.14 17.03
C VAL A 190 16.68 1.01 16.03
N THR A 191 17.88 1.39 15.61
CA THR A 191 18.18 2.41 14.58
C THR A 191 18.95 1.79 13.43
#